data_AF-A0A9X8VB50-F1
#
_entry.id   AF-A0A9X8VB50-F1
#
_cell.length_a   1.000
_cell.length_b   1.000
_cell.length_c   1.000
_cell.angle_alpha   90.00
_cell.angle_beta   90.00
_cell.angle_gamma   90.00
#
_symmetry.space_group_name_H-M   'P 1'
#
loop_
_entity.id
_entity.type
_entity.pdbx_description
1 polymer ?
#
loop_
_entity_poly.entity_id
_entity_poly.type
_entity_poly.pdbx_seq_one_letter_code
_entity_poly.pdbx_strand_id
1 'polypeptide(L)'
;FVGGKCDIAMGGISVTLERQKQVFFADKLDTDGKIPLVRCTDVKKYRTIEQINKPSVRLLEPAGGTNEAFVHAYLPKAKLTLTHDNMSIFQQLVDRKADVM
;
A
#
# COMPACT_ATOMS: atom_id res chain seq x y z
N PHE A 1 -8.48 -12.70 -18.25
CA PHE A 1 -9.72 -11.94 -18.02
C PHE A 1 -10.12 -11.08 -19.18
N VAL A 2 -9.97 -9.76 -19.17
CA VAL A 2 -10.51 -8.89 -20.25
C VAL A 2 -9.88 -9.20 -21.60
N GLY A 3 -8.60 -9.59 -21.61
CA GLY A 3 -7.91 -10.10 -22.81
C GLY A 3 -7.93 -11.62 -22.98
N GLY A 4 -8.82 -12.36 -22.30
CA GLY A 4 -9.00 -13.81 -22.49
C GLY A 4 -7.87 -14.75 -22.03
N LYS A 5 -6.79 -14.23 -21.40
CA LYS A 5 -5.60 -15.04 -21.08
C LYS A 5 -5.73 -16.07 -19.95
N CYS A 6 -6.76 -15.96 -19.11
CA CYS A 6 -6.97 -16.81 -17.92
C CYS A 6 -8.46 -16.80 -17.54
N ASP A 7 -8.93 -17.90 -16.95
CA ASP A 7 -10.32 -18.10 -16.49
C ASP A 7 -10.59 -17.63 -15.05
N ILE A 8 -9.58 -17.72 -14.16
CA ILE A 8 -9.65 -17.25 -12.77
C ILE A 8 -8.28 -16.69 -12.32
N ALA A 9 -8.31 -15.69 -11.44
CA ALA A 9 -7.12 -15.09 -10.85
C ALA A 9 -7.16 -15.31 -9.33
N MET A 10 -6.15 -15.99 -8.79
CA MET A 10 -6.04 -16.32 -7.37
C MET A 10 -4.65 -15.94 -6.88
N GLY A 11 -4.55 -15.10 -5.85
CA GLY A 11 -3.26 -14.60 -5.35
C GLY A 11 -3.38 -13.35 -4.49
N GLY A 12 -4.22 -13.39 -3.45
CA GLY A 12 -4.36 -12.26 -2.51
C GLY A 12 -4.93 -10.98 -3.15
N ILE A 13 -5.88 -11.11 -4.08
CA ILE A 13 -6.43 -9.98 -4.83
C ILE A 13 -7.56 -9.33 -4.03
N SER A 14 -7.30 -8.19 -3.40
CA SER A 14 -8.34 -7.43 -2.71
C SER A 14 -9.44 -6.98 -3.68
N VAL A 15 -10.69 -7.04 -3.21
CA VAL A 15 -11.85 -6.48 -3.90
C VAL A 15 -11.75 -4.96 -3.89
N THR A 16 -11.84 -4.33 -5.07
CA THR A 16 -11.95 -2.87 -5.20
C THR A 16 -13.09 -2.54 -6.15
N LEU A 17 -13.76 -1.39 -5.96
CA LEU A 17 -14.82 -0.94 -6.86
C LEU A 17 -14.30 -0.79 -8.30
N GLU A 18 -13.07 -0.29 -8.49
CA GLU A 18 -12.46 -0.17 -9.81
C GLU A 18 -12.27 -1.53 -10.51
N ARG A 19 -11.89 -2.59 -9.76
CA ARG A 19 -11.81 -3.94 -10.33
C ARG A 19 -13.20 -4.51 -10.61
N GLN A 20 -14.17 -4.28 -9.73
CA GLN A 20 -15.55 -4.75 -9.90
C GLN A 20 -16.26 -4.17 -11.14
N LYS A 21 -15.82 -3.01 -11.64
CA LYS A 21 -16.31 -2.47 -12.93
C LYS A 21 -15.96 -3.36 -14.13
N GLN A 22 -14.95 -4.23 -14.02
CA GLN A 22 -14.40 -5.00 -15.14
C GLN A 22 -14.55 -6.51 -14.97
N VAL A 23 -14.61 -7.01 -13.73
CA VAL A 23 -14.65 -8.44 -13.43
C VAL A 23 -15.52 -8.73 -12.21
N PHE A 24 -16.05 -9.95 -12.14
CA PHE A 24 -16.70 -10.46 -10.94
C PHE A 24 -15.68 -10.99 -9.92
N PHE A 25 -16.07 -10.96 -8.65
CA PHE A 25 -15.33 -11.59 -7.56
C PHE A 25 -16.19 -12.73 -6.98
N ALA A 26 -15.52 -13.80 -6.54
CA ALA A 26 -16.14 -14.81 -5.70
C ALA A 26 -16.44 -14.24 -4.29
N ASP A 27 -17.08 -15.06 -3.46
CA ASP A 27 -17.23 -14.76 -2.04
C ASP A 27 -15.87 -14.56 -1.38
N LYS A 28 -15.82 -13.60 -0.44
CA LYS A 28 -14.58 -13.21 0.24
C LYS A 28 -14.11 -14.34 1.14
N LEU A 29 -12.84 -14.71 1.01
CA LEU A 29 -12.19 -15.71 1.86
C LEU A 29 -11.76 -15.15 3.22
N ASP A 30 -11.34 -13.89 3.26
CA ASP A 30 -10.87 -13.22 4.48
C ASP A 30 -11.01 -11.69 4.38
N THR A 31 -10.76 -10.99 5.49
CA THR A 31 -10.69 -9.53 5.58
C THR A 31 -9.26 -9.08 5.85
N ASP A 32 -8.75 -8.21 4.99
CA ASP A 32 -7.42 -7.62 5.07
C ASP A 32 -7.50 -6.08 4.99
N GLY A 33 -6.39 -5.39 5.28
CA GLY A 33 -6.32 -3.93 5.22
C GLY A 33 -4.91 -3.39 5.09
N LYS A 34 -4.82 -2.08 4.86
CA LYS A 34 -3.54 -1.37 4.85
C LYS A 34 -3.15 -1.03 6.29
N ILE A 35 -1.96 -1.44 6.68
CA ILE A 35 -1.37 -1.11 7.98
C ILE A 35 0.01 -0.48 7.77
N PRO A 36 0.41 0.48 8.63
CA PRO A 36 1.73 1.08 8.53
C PRO A 36 2.80 0.09 8.98
N LEU A 37 3.81 -0.13 8.14
CA LEU A 37 5.02 -0.84 8.48
C LEU A 37 6.11 0.16 8.85
N VAL A 38 6.63 0.02 10.08
CA VAL A 38 7.59 0.97 10.66
C VAL A 38 8.66 0.24 11.46
N ARG A 39 9.75 0.94 11.77
CA ARG A 39 10.77 0.44 12.71
C ARG A 39 10.18 0.26 14.11
N CYS A 40 10.67 -0.75 14.85
CA CYS A 40 10.24 -1.03 16.24
C CYS A 40 10.34 0.18 17.19
N THR A 41 11.32 1.06 16.98
CA THR A 41 11.49 2.28 17.80
C THR A 41 10.45 3.37 17.49
N ASP A 42 9.77 3.29 16.35
CA ASP A 42 8.85 4.31 15.85
C ASP A 42 7.37 3.88 15.95
N VAL A 43 7.09 2.69 16.46
CA VAL A 43 5.72 2.13 16.49
C VAL A 43 4.73 3.06 17.20
N LYS A 44 5.13 3.80 18.23
CA LYS A 44 4.23 4.76 18.92
C LYS A 44 3.98 6.05 18.13
N LYS A 45 4.80 6.37 17.12
CA LYS A 45 4.75 7.63 16.37
C LYS A 45 3.76 7.61 15.21
N TYR A 46 3.45 6.43 14.66
CA TYR A 46 2.73 6.26 13.39
C TYR A 46 1.54 5.31 13.56
N ARG A 47 0.64 5.63 14.48
CA ARG A 47 -0.55 4.82 14.82
C ARG A 47 -1.82 5.29 14.13
N THR A 48 -1.87 6.53 13.65
CA THR A 48 -3.07 7.11 13.02
C THR A 48 -2.74 7.82 11.72
N ILE A 49 -3.76 8.02 10.88
CA ILE A 49 -3.64 8.78 9.63
C ILE A 49 -3.12 10.20 9.91
N GLU A 50 -3.59 10.88 10.95
CA GLU A 50 -3.19 12.25 11.29
C GLU A 50 -1.72 12.34 11.71
N GLN A 51 -1.20 11.27 12.34
CA GLN A 51 0.20 11.19 12.72
C GLN A 51 1.11 11.00 11.50
N ILE A 52 0.67 10.20 10.53
CA ILE A 52 1.42 9.85 9.32
C ILE A 52 1.30 10.97 8.26
N ASN A 53 0.13 11.59 8.12
CA ASN A 53 -0.20 12.58 7.10
C ASN A 53 0.38 13.98 7.41
N LYS A 54 1.70 14.06 7.59
CA LYS A 54 2.43 15.30 7.89
C LYS A 54 3.59 15.50 6.90
N PRO A 55 3.92 16.74 6.53
CA PRO A 55 5.03 17.03 5.60
C PRO A 55 6.41 16.55 6.05
N SER A 56 6.57 16.27 7.34
CA SER A 56 7.82 15.74 7.91
C SER A 56 7.96 14.23 7.80
N VAL A 57 6.89 13.49 7.48
CA VAL A 57 6.90 12.02 7.36
C VAL A 57 7.25 11.63 5.93
N ARG A 58 8.21 10.71 5.79
CA ARG A 58 8.62 10.14 4.51
C ARG A 58 7.95 8.79 4.30
N LEU A 59 7.06 8.71 3.32
CA LEU A 59 6.41 7.49 2.89
C LEU A 59 7.19 6.84 1.75
N LEU A 60 7.13 5.53 1.68
CA LEU A 60 7.71 4.75 0.60
C LEU A 60 6.73 3.67 0.18
N GLU A 61 6.35 3.65 -1.09
CA GLU A 61 5.42 2.65 -1.62
C GLU A 61 5.83 2.16 -3.02
N PRO A 62 5.43 0.94 -3.40
CA PRO A 62 5.62 0.47 -4.76
C PRO A 62 4.68 1.21 -5.72
N ALA A 63 5.20 1.58 -6.89
CA ALA A 63 4.46 2.33 -7.89
C ALA A 63 3.36 1.50 -8.57
N GLY A 64 2.21 2.13 -8.84
CA GLY A 64 1.13 1.62 -9.69
C GLY A 64 0.11 0.71 -9.00
N GLY A 65 0.19 0.56 -7.68
CA GLY A 65 -0.62 -0.37 -6.90
C GLY A 65 -1.68 0.27 -6.01
N THR A 66 -2.37 -0.59 -5.24
CA THR A 66 -3.36 -0.14 -4.24
C THR A 66 -2.72 0.57 -3.03
N ASN A 67 -1.43 0.37 -2.81
CA ASN A 67 -0.65 1.06 -1.78
C ASN A 67 -0.48 2.55 -2.14
N GLU A 68 0.05 2.85 -3.33
CA GLU A 68 0.15 4.22 -3.84
C GLU A 68 -1.23 4.91 -3.85
N ALA A 69 -2.27 4.22 -4.34
CA ALA A 69 -3.62 4.77 -4.34
C ALA A 69 -4.13 5.11 -2.92
N PHE A 70 -3.78 4.30 -1.92
CA PHE A 70 -4.11 4.58 -0.51
C PHE A 70 -3.41 5.84 -0.01
N VAL A 71 -2.11 5.99 -0.30
CA VAL A 71 -1.35 7.18 0.11
C VAL A 71 -1.94 8.45 -0.50
N HIS A 72 -2.24 8.46 -1.80
CA HIS A 72 -2.82 9.64 -2.45
C HIS A 72 -4.19 10.01 -1.88
N ALA A 73 -5.00 9.02 -1.52
CA ALA A 73 -6.33 9.25 -0.97
C ALA A 73 -6.30 9.74 0.49
N TYR A 74 -5.45 9.18 1.33
CA TYR A 74 -5.53 9.37 2.79
C TYR A 74 -4.35 10.11 3.42
N LEU A 75 -3.19 10.14 2.75
CA LEU A 75 -1.94 10.72 3.25
C LEU A 75 -1.35 11.83 2.34
N PRO A 76 -2.15 12.73 1.73
CA PRO A 76 -1.69 13.65 0.69
C PRO A 76 -0.67 14.71 1.14
N LYS A 77 -0.50 14.93 2.46
CA LYS A 77 0.44 15.91 3.01
C LYS A 77 1.80 15.31 3.33
N ALA A 78 1.92 13.98 3.37
CA ALA A 78 3.19 13.31 3.62
C ALA A 78 4.06 13.29 2.36
N LYS A 79 5.37 13.09 2.53
CA LYS A 79 6.31 13.04 1.40
C LYS A 79 6.40 11.61 0.86
N LEU A 80 5.71 11.34 -0.24
CA LEU A 80 5.73 10.03 -0.90
C LEU A 80 6.94 9.88 -1.83
N THR A 81 7.68 8.79 -1.64
CA THR A 81 8.66 8.27 -2.61
C THR A 81 8.08 6.99 -3.22
N LEU A 82 8.10 6.90 -4.54
CA LEU A 82 7.70 5.69 -5.26
C LEU A 82 8.93 4.90 -5.69
N THR A 83 8.86 3.57 -5.58
CA THR A 83 9.90 2.66 -6.05
C THR A 83 9.33 1.60 -6.97
N HIS A 84 10.17 1.12 -7.89
CA HIS A 84 9.90 -0.08 -8.71
C HIS A 84 10.65 -1.32 -8.19
N ASP A 85 11.52 -1.16 -7.20
CA ASP A 85 12.20 -2.26 -6.53
C ASP A 85 11.40 -2.68 -5.28
N ASN A 86 10.53 -3.68 -5.46
CA ASN A 86 9.71 -4.24 -4.40
C ASN A 86 10.50 -5.10 -3.41
N MET A 87 11.70 -5.57 -3.78
CA MET A 87 12.48 -6.48 -2.94
C MET A 87 13.27 -5.72 -1.89
N SER A 88 13.88 -4.58 -2.26
CA SER A 88 14.69 -3.77 -1.33
C SER A 88 13.89 -2.74 -0.55
N ILE A 89 12.59 -2.57 -0.82
CA ILE A 89 11.76 -1.50 -0.23
C ILE A 89 11.80 -1.49 1.30
N PHE A 90 11.78 -2.66 1.94
CA PHE A 90 11.82 -2.78 3.41
C PHE A 90 13.17 -2.38 3.99
N GLN A 91 14.27 -2.62 3.27
CA GLN A 91 15.61 -2.20 3.69
C GLN A 91 15.71 -0.67 3.79
N GLN A 92 14.94 0.07 2.99
CA GLN A 92 14.92 1.54 3.09
C GLN A 92 14.33 2.05 4.40
N LEU A 93 13.42 1.30 5.04
CA LEU A 93 12.96 1.60 6.40
C LEU A 93 14.07 1.33 7.42
N VAL A 94 14.83 0.24 7.26
CA VAL A 94 15.96 -0.09 8.13
C VAL A 94 17.07 0.95 8.01
N ASP A 95 17.41 1.35 6.79
CA ASP A 95 18.41 2.37 6.44
C ASP A 95 17.97 3.80 6.80
N ARG A 96 16.75 3.97 7.33
CA ARG A 96 16.16 5.27 7.69
C ARG A 96 16.03 6.23 6.50
N LYS A 97 15.87 5.71 5.28
CA LYS A 97 15.59 6.50 4.06
C LYS A 97 14.10 6.87 3.95
N ALA A 98 13.22 6.04 4.50
CA ALA A 98 11.80 6.32 4.70
C ALA A 98 11.40 6.07 6.15
N ASP A 99 10.21 6.50 6.55
CA ASP A 99 9.71 6.39 7.93
C ASP A 99 8.58 5.37 8.07
N VAL A 100 7.69 5.34 7.09
CA VAL A 100 6.53 4.45 7.03
C VAL A 100 6.42 3.91 5.60
N MET A 101 6.15 2.62 5.48
CA MET A 101 5.52 2.05 4.31
C MET A 101 4.06 1.83 4.67
#